data_AF-A0A218QJR0-F1
#
_entry.id   AF-A0A218QJR0-F1
#
_cell.length_a   1.000
_cell.length_b   1.000
_cell.length_c   1.000
_cell.angle_alpha   90.00
_cell.angle_beta   90.00
_cell.angle_gamma   90.00
#
_symmetry.space_group_name_H-M   'P 1'
#
loop_
_entity.id
_entity.type
_entity.pdbx_description
1 polymer ?
#
loop_
_entity_poly.entity_id
_entity_poly.type
_entity_poly.pdbx_seq_one_letter_code
_entity_poly.pdbx_strand_id
1 'polypeptide(L)'
;MNKQNQDIQAIAGHILDLYLLASFKFKNPHSYTKFRQIKSLKKRTNASSFVETGTYLGVTTKRCAPIFNQVYTIELDKQLAEQAKSFLSNNKNVEVIQGDALKVLPHLL
;
A
#
# COMPACT_ATOMS: atom_id res chain seq x y z
N MET A 1 4.59 13.63 3.31
CA MET A 1 5.29 12.38 2.89
C MET A 1 5.05 11.34 3.96
N ASN A 2 4.53 10.16 3.60
CA ASN A 2 4.23 9.10 4.56
C ASN A 2 5.54 8.43 4.99
N LYS A 3 5.97 8.66 6.24
CA LYS A 3 7.18 8.03 6.79
C LYS A 3 6.83 6.65 7.35
N GLN A 4 7.75 5.70 7.22
CA GLN A 4 7.68 4.41 7.89
C GLN A 4 7.55 4.67 9.41
N ASN A 5 6.50 4.14 10.06
CA ASN A 5 6.21 4.23 11.51
C ASN A 5 5.40 5.43 12.06
N GLN A 6 4.49 6.04 11.30
CA GLN A 6 3.60 7.09 11.86
C GLN A 6 2.10 6.80 11.67
N ASP A 7 1.60 5.81 12.42
CA ASP A 7 0.17 5.46 12.41
C ASP A 7 -0.72 6.60 12.94
N ILE A 8 -0.26 7.35 13.94
CA ILE A 8 -0.98 8.54 14.46
C ILE A 8 -1.14 9.60 13.38
N GLN A 9 -0.11 9.84 12.55
CA GLN A 9 -0.21 10.78 11.44
C GLN A 9 -1.16 10.28 10.35
N ALA A 10 -1.21 8.97 10.11
CA ALA A 10 -2.15 8.39 9.15
C ALA A 10 -3.61 8.55 9.60
N ILE A 11 -3.89 8.41 10.90
CA ILE A 11 -5.22 8.62 11.48
C ILE A 11 -5.60 10.10 11.44
N ALA A 12 -4.71 11.00 11.87
CA ALA A 12 -4.94 12.44 11.81
C ALA A 12 -5.18 12.92 10.36
N GLY A 13 -4.39 12.41 9.41
CA GLY A 13 -4.60 12.64 7.98
C GLY A 13 -5.97 12.15 7.49
N HIS A 14 -6.47 11.01 7.99
CA HIS A 14 -7.79 10.53 7.63
C HIS A 14 -8.91 11.46 8.11
N ILE A 15 -8.80 11.96 9.35
CA ILE A 15 -9.79 12.91 9.89
C ILE A 15 -9.81 14.19 9.05
N LEU A 16 -8.63 14.68 8.65
CA LEU A 16 -8.51 15.83 7.75
C LEU A 16 -9.15 15.55 6.38
N ASP A 17 -8.95 14.37 5.80
CA ASP A 17 -9.59 13.99 4.53
C ASP A 17 -11.12 14.02 4.62
N LEU A 18 -11.70 13.51 5.72
CA LEU A 18 -13.15 13.50 5.92
C LEU A 18 -13.72 14.93 6.00
N TYR A 19 -13.01 15.83 6.69
CA TYR A 19 -13.37 17.25 6.75
C TYR A 19 -13.28 17.93 5.37
N LEU A 20 -12.23 17.66 4.60
CA LEU A 20 -12.03 18.20 3.26
C LEU A 20 -13.08 17.71 2.27
N LEU A 21 -13.45 16.42 2.34
CA LEU A 21 -14.55 15.84 1.57
C LEU A 21 -15.89 16.48 1.92
N ALA A 22 -16.21 16.63 3.20
CA ALA A 22 -17.44 17.27 3.65
C ALA A 22 -17.55 18.75 3.24
N SER A 23 -16.41 19.42 3.08
CA SER A 23 -16.33 20.83 2.65
C SER A 23 -16.18 21.02 1.14
N PHE A 24 -16.37 19.96 0.33
CA PHE A 24 -16.20 19.96 -1.13
C PHE A 24 -14.82 20.45 -1.62
N LYS A 25 -13.80 20.48 -0.75
CA LYS A 25 -12.42 20.86 -1.09
C LYS A 25 -11.61 19.60 -1.31
N PHE A 26 -11.75 19.00 -2.49
CA PHE A 26 -11.04 17.77 -2.83
C PHE A 26 -9.51 18.00 -2.88
N LYS A 27 -8.77 17.38 -1.96
CA LYS A 27 -7.31 17.26 -2.00
C LYS A 27 -6.94 15.78 -2.06
N ASN A 28 -5.70 15.48 -2.47
CA ASN A 28 -5.22 14.10 -2.56
C ASN A 28 -5.36 13.40 -1.18
N PRO A 29 -6.23 12.39 -1.06
CA PRO A 29 -6.58 11.82 0.24
C PRO A 29 -5.38 11.08 0.84
N HIS A 30 -5.22 11.21 2.15
CA HIS A 30 -4.19 10.55 2.93
C HIS A 30 -4.24 9.01 2.78
N SER A 31 -3.11 8.37 3.06
CA SER A 31 -2.90 6.93 2.86
C SER A 31 -3.92 6.01 3.55
N TYR A 32 -4.51 6.46 4.66
CA TYR A 32 -5.47 5.65 5.40
C TYR A 32 -6.84 5.58 4.71
N THR A 33 -7.27 6.66 4.04
CA THR A 33 -8.48 6.67 3.21
C THR A 33 -8.38 5.65 2.08
N LYS A 34 -7.20 5.55 1.45
CA LYS A 34 -6.90 4.52 0.43
C LYS A 34 -7.01 3.10 0.99
N PHE A 35 -6.43 2.85 2.17
CA PHE A 35 -6.52 1.54 2.84
C PHE A 35 -7.98 1.11 3.12
N ARG A 36 -8.86 2.04 3.53
CA ARG A 36 -10.28 1.73 3.75
C ARG A 36 -10.97 1.28 2.47
N GLN A 37 -10.66 1.90 1.34
CA GLN A 37 -11.19 1.50 0.03
C GLN A 37 -10.70 0.11 -0.37
N ILE A 38 -9.40 -0.16 -0.23
CA ILE A 38 -8.81 -1.48 -0.51
C ILE A 38 -9.48 -2.58 0.35
N LYS A 39 -9.60 -2.35 1.67
CA LYS A 39 -10.26 -3.29 2.58
C LYS A 39 -11.72 -3.53 2.21
N SER A 40 -12.42 -2.50 1.77
CA SER A 40 -13.81 -2.59 1.31
C SER A 40 -13.92 -3.38 0.00
N LEU A 41 -13.01 -3.17 -0.95
CA LEU A 41 -12.93 -3.92 -2.20
C LEU A 41 -12.63 -5.40 -1.96
N LYS A 42 -11.65 -5.73 -1.11
CA LYS A 42 -11.36 -7.12 -0.72
C LYS A 42 -12.62 -7.87 -0.30
N LYS A 43 -13.45 -7.25 0.57
CA LYS A 43 -14.70 -7.86 1.03
C LYS A 43 -15.72 -8.08 -0.08
N ARG A 44 -15.78 -7.19 -1.08
CA ARG A 44 -16.73 -7.29 -2.19
C ARG A 44 -16.29 -8.29 -3.26
N THR A 45 -14.98 -8.43 -3.47
CA THR A 45 -14.43 -9.28 -4.53
C THR A 45 -13.97 -10.64 -4.03
N ASN A 46 -13.91 -10.85 -2.71
CA ASN A 46 -13.27 -12.01 -2.08
C ASN A 46 -11.81 -12.22 -2.53
N ALA A 47 -11.12 -11.15 -2.93
CA ALA A 47 -9.73 -11.23 -3.33
C ALA A 47 -8.85 -11.79 -2.19
N SER A 48 -8.07 -12.82 -2.52
CA SER A 48 -7.09 -13.45 -1.62
C SER A 48 -5.75 -12.73 -1.63
N SER A 49 -5.37 -12.19 -2.80
CA SER A 49 -4.08 -11.54 -3.04
C SER A 49 -4.24 -10.04 -3.31
N PHE A 50 -3.22 -9.28 -2.93
CA PHE A 50 -3.09 -7.86 -3.27
C PHE A 50 -1.78 -7.63 -4.02
N VAL A 51 -1.86 -6.90 -5.14
CA VAL A 51 -0.68 -6.51 -5.93
C VAL A 51 -0.66 -5.00 -6.03
N GLU A 52 0.45 -4.36 -5.64
CA GLU A 52 0.70 -2.94 -5.91
C GLU A 52 1.96 -2.75 -6.77
N THR A 53 1.98 -1.64 -7.50
CA THR A 53 3.14 -1.17 -8.26
C THR A 53 3.51 0.22 -7.75
N GLY A 54 4.80 0.56 -7.75
CA GLY A 54 5.27 1.80 -7.13
C GLY A 54 5.24 1.71 -5.60
N THR A 55 6.05 0.79 -5.07
CA THR A 55 6.19 0.47 -3.64
C THR A 55 6.63 1.67 -2.80
N TYR A 56 7.54 2.49 -3.33
CA TYR A 56 8.29 3.49 -2.58
C TYR A 56 8.91 2.87 -1.31
N LEU A 57 8.42 3.26 -0.13
CA LEU A 57 8.88 2.77 1.17
C LEU A 57 8.01 1.61 1.73
N GLY A 58 7.01 1.11 0.98
CA GLY A 58 6.23 -0.07 1.35
C GLY A 58 5.14 0.13 2.41
N VAL A 59 4.76 1.38 2.72
CA VAL A 59 3.79 1.68 3.78
C VAL A 59 2.38 1.15 3.45
N THR A 60 1.95 1.20 2.19
CA THR A 60 0.64 0.65 1.77
C THR A 60 0.67 -0.88 1.83
N THR A 61 1.70 -1.51 1.26
CA THR A 61 1.99 -2.94 1.40
C THR A 61 1.93 -3.41 2.87
N LYS A 62 2.61 -2.72 3.80
CA LYS A 62 2.60 -3.05 5.23
C LYS A 62 1.19 -3.05 5.83
N ARG A 63 0.35 -2.07 5.46
CA ARG A 63 -1.05 -1.99 5.92
C ARG A 63 -1.93 -3.07 5.31
N CYS A 64 -1.64 -3.50 4.09
CA CYS A 64 -2.40 -4.55 3.40
C CYS A 64 -2.01 -5.95 3.86
N ALA A 65 -0.75 -6.16 4.27
CA ALA A 65 -0.24 -7.45 4.75
C ALA A 65 -1.16 -8.19 5.76
N PRO A 66 -1.71 -7.59 6.82
CA PRO A 66 -2.56 -8.31 7.77
C PRO A 66 -3.97 -8.66 7.25
N ILE A 67 -4.39 -8.15 6.09
CA ILE A 67 -5.74 -8.37 5.57
C ILE A 67 -5.80 -9.20 4.28
N PHE A 68 -4.68 -9.52 3.64
CA PHE A 68 -4.62 -10.40 2.47
C PHE A 68 -3.82 -11.66 2.79
N ASN A 69 -4.08 -12.76 2.08
CA ASN A 69 -3.34 -14.00 2.26
C ASN A 69 -1.93 -13.86 1.68
N GLN A 70 -1.80 -13.15 0.57
CA GLN A 70 -0.54 -12.86 -0.10
C GLN A 70 -0.53 -11.41 -0.60
N VAL A 71 0.61 -10.75 -0.48
CA VAL A 71 0.83 -9.40 -0.98
C VAL A 71 2.08 -9.36 -1.85
N TYR A 72 1.96 -8.79 -3.04
CA TYR A 72 3.07 -8.50 -3.93
C TYR A 72 3.21 -7.00 -4.11
N THR A 73 4.45 -6.53 -4.16
CA THR A 73 4.74 -5.14 -4.47
C THR A 73 5.93 -5.04 -5.42
N ILE A 74 5.76 -4.31 -6.52
CA ILE A 74 6.75 -4.20 -7.59
C ILE A 74 7.31 -2.78 -7.62
N GLU A 75 8.62 -2.65 -7.42
CA GLU A 75 9.34 -1.37 -7.45
C GLU A 75 10.39 -1.37 -8.58
N LEU A 76 10.38 -0.29 -9.36
CA LEU A 76 11.30 -0.13 -10.47
C LEU A 76 12.70 0.20 -9.95
N ASP A 77 12.79 1.15 -9.01
CA ASP A 77 14.05 1.62 -8.46
C ASP A 77 14.67 0.59 -7.50
N LYS A 78 15.94 0.26 -7.73
CA LYS A 78 16.63 -0.77 -6.95
C LYS A 78 16.79 -0.38 -5.49
N GLN A 79 17.13 0.88 -5.20
CA GLN A 79 17.38 1.34 -3.83
C GLN A 79 16.07 1.39 -3.03
N LEU A 80 14.99 1.88 -3.63
CA LEU A 80 13.67 1.86 -3.01
C LEU A 80 13.18 0.42 -2.78
N ALA A 81 13.40 -0.50 -3.73
CA ALA A 81 13.06 -1.90 -3.55
C ALA A 81 13.81 -2.54 -2.37
N GLU A 82 15.11 -2.25 -2.22
CA GLU A 82 15.92 -2.74 -1.09
C GLU A 82 15.45 -2.15 0.26
N GLN A 83 15.13 -0.86 0.29
CA GLN A 83 14.55 -0.21 1.48
C GLN A 83 13.20 -0.79 1.86
N ALA A 84 12.33 -1.03 0.87
CA ALA A 84 11.04 -1.68 1.08
C ALA A 84 11.20 -3.12 1.58
N LYS A 85 12.13 -3.90 1.00
CA LYS A 85 12.48 -5.27 1.46
C LYS A 85 12.88 -5.26 2.94
N SER A 86 13.77 -4.34 3.33
CA SER A 86 14.20 -4.20 4.71
C SER A 86 13.02 -3.86 5.64
N PHE A 87 12.21 -2.87 5.27
CA PHE A 87 11.04 -2.45 6.05
C PHE A 87 9.96 -3.53 6.19
N LEU A 88 9.76 -4.34 5.15
CA LEU A 88 8.72 -5.37 5.07
C LEU A 88 9.21 -6.77 5.49
N SER A 89 10.47 -6.91 5.91
CA SER A 89 11.12 -8.18 6.26
C SER A 89 10.35 -9.04 7.27
N ASN A 90 9.62 -8.42 8.20
CA ASN A 90 8.82 -9.13 9.20
C ASN A 90 7.44 -9.60 8.69
N ASN A 91 7.06 -9.28 7.45
CA ASN A 91 5.80 -9.67 6.85
C ASN A 91 5.99 -10.90 5.95
N LYS A 92 5.79 -12.10 6.52
CA LYS A 92 6.02 -13.38 5.83
C LYS A 92 5.20 -13.58 4.55
N ASN A 93 4.06 -12.91 4.44
CA ASN A 93 3.16 -12.98 3.30
C ASN A 93 3.34 -11.83 2.30
N VAL A 94 4.43 -11.07 2.40
CA VAL A 94 4.76 -9.97 1.50
C VAL A 94 5.96 -10.35 0.65
N GLU A 95 5.82 -10.21 -0.66
CA GLU A 95 6.90 -10.35 -1.62
C GLU A 95 7.19 -9.00 -2.28
N VAL A 96 8.43 -8.54 -2.16
CA VAL A 96 8.92 -7.30 -2.79
C VAL A 96 9.76 -7.67 -4.00
N ILE A 97 9.28 -7.31 -5.18
CA ILE A 97 9.91 -7.59 -6.46
C ILE A 97 10.56 -6.31 -6.97
N GLN A 98 11.85 -6.37 -7.29
CA GLN A 98 12.53 -5.27 -7.98
C GLN A 98 12.42 -5.53 -9.49
N GLY A 99 11.83 -4.61 -10.24
CA GLY A 99 11.69 -4.75 -11.68
C GLY A 99 10.63 -3.85 -12.30
N ASP A 100 10.54 -3.92 -13.62
CA ASP A 100 9.50 -3.26 -14.40
C ASP A 100 8.18 -4.04 -14.25
N ALA A 101 7.17 -3.39 -13.67
CA ALA A 101 5.86 -4.00 -13.45
C ALA A 101 5.20 -4.47 -14.76
N LEU A 102 5.45 -3.82 -15.90
CA LEU A 102 4.91 -4.23 -17.18
C LEU A 102 5.49 -5.56 -17.67
N LYS A 103 6.70 -5.91 -17.21
CA LYS A 103 7.36 -7.19 -17.51
C LYS A 103 7.07 -8.25 -16.45
N VAL A 104 6.93 -7.84 -15.18
CA VAL A 104 6.71 -8.76 -14.07
C VAL A 104 5.26 -9.25 -14.01
N LEU A 105 4.27 -8.34 -14.14
CA LEU A 105 2.86 -8.67 -13.95
C LEU A 105 2.34 -9.81 -14.84
N PRO A 106 2.69 -9.91 -16.14
CA PRO A 106 2.22 -11.02 -16.98
C PRO A 106 2.68 -12.42 -16.55
N HIS A 107 3.69 -12.49 -15.67
CA HIS A 107 4.23 -13.74 -15.12
C HIS A 107 3.90 -13.91 -13.64
N LEU A 108 3.13 -12.99 -13.07
CA LEU A 108 2.78 -12.96 -11.65
C LEU A 108 1.34 -13.44 -11.48
N LEU A 109 1.21 -14.71 -11.07
CA LEU A 109 -0.02 -15.49 -10.86
C LEU A 109 -0.59 -16.16 -12.12
#